data_AF-A0A3P7Y8U9-F1
#
_entry.id   AF-A0A3P7Y8U9-F1
#
_cell.length_a   1.000
_cell.length_b   1.000
_cell.length_c   1.000
_cell.angle_alpha   90.00
_cell.angle_beta   90.00
_cell.angle_gamma   90.00
#
_symmetry.space_group_name_H-M   'P 1'
#
loop_
_entity.id
_entity.type
_entity.pdbx_description
1 polymer ?
#
loop_
_entity_poly.entity_id
_entity_poly.type
_entity_poly.pdbx_seq_one_letter_code
_entity_poly.pdbx_strand_id
1 'polypeptide(L)'
;MFLCTKNQHIVIPSSIRNVLSEINFTTTRSGLTSQARHTNSPNVFLYGILYHNAVFFQLLGLAIQIEKPELEERSSALARDAESKKMELEKLEQLLLQQLASSDANLLDNTVLLDSLNKSKENAETISKSIEESEKLRMELNEQRNAYLSLAEFASSLYFVFSDLHQHNHMYNFNVNTIISIFRKVVAECQVSVMVPI
;
A
#
# COMPACT_ATOMS: atom_id res chain seq x y z
N MET A 1 14.22 -20.10 -5.94
CA MET A 1 13.08 -20.47 -6.80
C MET A 1 11.81 -20.25 -5.99
N PHE A 2 10.83 -19.51 -6.52
CA PHE A 2 9.58 -19.24 -5.82
C PHE A 2 8.45 -20.08 -6.45
N LEU A 3 7.59 -20.65 -5.63
CA LEU A 3 6.40 -21.41 -6.05
C LEU A 3 5.18 -20.81 -5.37
N CYS A 4 4.12 -20.55 -6.15
CA CYS A 4 2.88 -19.97 -5.64
C CYS A 4 1.69 -20.91 -5.93
N THR A 5 0.80 -21.07 -4.95
CA THR A 5 -0.42 -21.87 -5.07
C THR A 5 -1.62 -21.10 -4.50
N LYS A 6 -2.80 -21.26 -5.11
CA LYS A 6 -4.07 -20.69 -4.60
C LYS A 6 -4.77 -21.63 -3.61
N ASN A 7 -4.26 -22.84 -3.41
CA ASN A 7 -4.86 -23.83 -2.53
C ASN A 7 -4.42 -23.60 -1.08
N GLN A 8 -5.38 -23.22 -0.21
CA GLN A 8 -5.13 -22.96 1.21
C GLN A 8 -4.89 -24.22 2.06
N HIS A 9 -5.15 -25.41 1.51
CA HIS A 9 -5.04 -26.70 2.21
C HIS A 9 -3.93 -27.59 1.65
N ILE A 10 -2.88 -26.99 1.08
CA ILE A 10 -1.77 -27.80 0.57
C ILE A 10 -1.05 -28.49 1.74
N VAL A 11 -0.97 -29.81 1.67
CA VAL A 11 -0.28 -30.60 2.70
C VAL A 11 1.18 -30.65 2.35
N ILE A 12 2.00 -29.86 3.05
CA ILE A 12 3.46 -29.92 2.92
C ILE A 12 3.98 -31.09 3.78
N PRO A 13 4.64 -32.10 3.18
CA PRO A 13 5.25 -33.20 3.92
C PRO A 13 6.23 -32.70 4.97
N SER A 14 6.25 -33.32 6.14
CA SER A 14 7.13 -32.98 7.26
C SER A 14 8.62 -33.02 6.87
N SER A 15 9.00 -33.89 5.95
CA SER A 15 10.38 -34.06 5.46
C SER A 15 10.98 -32.82 4.80
N ILE A 16 10.16 -31.94 4.21
CA ILE A 16 10.63 -30.75 3.45
C ILE A 16 10.29 -29.43 4.15
N ARG A 17 9.55 -29.48 5.26
CA ARG A 17 9.06 -28.30 5.99
C ARG A 17 10.18 -27.40 6.52
N ASN A 18 11.34 -27.98 6.85
CA ASN A 18 12.50 -27.21 7.35
C ASN A 18 13.34 -26.58 6.24
N VAL A 19 13.12 -26.97 4.98
CA VAL A 19 13.87 -26.49 3.81
C VAL A 19 13.05 -25.46 3.03
N LEU A 20 11.73 -25.42 3.24
CA LEU A 20 10.81 -24.49 2.61
C LEU A 20 10.46 -23.33 3.55
N SER A 21 10.59 -22.10 3.05
CA SER A 21 9.98 -20.93 3.66
C SER A 21 8.54 -20.82 3.15
N GLU A 22 7.57 -21.21 3.99
CA GLU A 22 6.15 -21.09 3.69
C GLU A 22 5.69 -19.65 3.91
N ILE A 23 5.29 -18.97 2.83
CA ILE A 23 4.68 -17.64 2.89
C ILE A 23 3.22 -17.78 2.49
N ASN A 24 2.33 -17.63 3.47
CA ASN A 24 0.90 -17.67 3.26
C ASN A 24 0.39 -16.27 2.88
N PHE A 25 0.16 -16.05 1.58
CA PHE A 25 -0.49 -14.85 1.05
C PHE A 25 -2.01 -14.86 1.21
N THR A 26 -2.56 -15.90 1.85
CA THR A 26 -3.98 -15.95 2.16
C THR A 26 -4.30 -14.80 3.09
N THR A 27 -5.20 -13.92 2.69
CA THR A 27 -5.79 -12.88 3.54
C THR A 27 -6.64 -13.50 4.67
N THR A 28 -6.43 -14.75 5.06
CA THR A 28 -7.21 -15.46 6.08
C THR A 28 -6.37 -15.72 7.32
N ARG A 29 -7.07 -15.76 8.46
CA ARG A 29 -6.59 -16.07 9.82
C ARG A 29 -5.57 -17.22 9.87
N SER A 30 -5.71 -18.24 9.03
CA SER A 30 -4.82 -19.40 8.96
C SER A 30 -3.38 -19.06 8.54
N GLY A 31 -3.18 -18.08 7.66
CA GLY A 31 -1.85 -17.70 7.13
C GLY A 31 -0.93 -17.01 8.14
N LEU A 32 -1.49 -16.18 9.03
CA LEU A 32 -0.73 -15.60 10.16
C LEU A 32 -0.62 -16.56 11.35
N THR A 33 -1.57 -17.48 11.53
CA THR A 33 -1.48 -18.46 12.63
C THR A 33 -0.37 -19.50 12.44
N SER A 34 0.08 -19.79 11.21
CA SER A 34 1.18 -20.73 10.99
C SER A 34 2.51 -20.22 11.56
N GLN A 35 2.70 -18.89 11.65
CA GLN A 35 3.83 -18.26 12.35
C GLN A 35 3.65 -18.22 13.88
N ALA A 36 2.41 -18.28 14.37
CA ALA A 36 2.10 -18.13 15.81
C ALA A 36 1.82 -19.44 16.55
N ARG A 37 1.87 -20.61 15.89
CA ARG A 37 1.58 -21.93 16.49
C ARG A 37 2.48 -22.35 17.67
N HIS A 38 3.45 -21.53 18.07
CA HIS A 38 4.25 -21.77 19.28
C HIS A 38 3.66 -21.19 20.57
N THR A 39 2.57 -20.41 20.58
CA THR A 39 2.01 -19.90 21.85
C THR A 39 0.48 -19.95 21.90
N ASN A 40 -0.05 -20.69 22.89
CA ASN A 40 -1.45 -20.65 23.29
C ASN A 40 -1.77 -19.27 23.89
N SER A 41 -2.11 -18.29 23.05
CA SER A 41 -2.30 -16.90 23.47
C SER A 41 -3.51 -16.24 22.78
N PRO A 42 -4.05 -15.12 23.32
CA PRO A 42 -5.28 -14.41 22.91
C PRO A 42 -5.28 -13.81 21.48
N ASN A 43 -4.47 -14.36 20.59
CA ASN A 43 -4.16 -13.84 19.27
C ASN A 43 -5.29 -13.99 18.25
N VAL A 44 -6.25 -14.91 18.43
CA VAL A 44 -7.39 -15.07 17.51
C VAL A 44 -8.21 -13.79 17.35
N PHE A 45 -8.45 -13.08 18.45
CA PHE A 45 -9.23 -11.85 18.47
C PHE A 45 -8.46 -10.70 17.79
N LEU A 46 -7.16 -10.60 18.09
CA LEU A 46 -6.23 -9.67 17.42
C LEU A 46 -6.14 -9.91 15.91
N TYR A 47 -6.14 -11.16 15.44
CA TYR A 47 -6.11 -11.48 14.01
C TYR A 47 -7.42 -11.13 13.29
N GLY A 48 -8.57 -11.28 13.96
CA GLY A 48 -9.86 -10.82 13.43
C GLY A 48 -9.89 -9.30 13.25
N ILE A 49 -9.39 -8.57 14.25
CA ILE A 49 -9.26 -7.11 14.20
C ILE A 49 -8.31 -6.68 13.07
N LEU A 50 -7.13 -7.31 12.96
CA LEU A 50 -6.17 -6.99 11.90
C LEU A 50 -6.74 -7.26 10.50
N TYR A 51 -7.48 -8.35 10.32
CA TYR A 51 -8.07 -8.66 9.02
C TYR A 51 -9.26 -7.74 8.67
N HIS A 52 -10.09 -7.38 9.65
CA HIS A 52 -11.17 -6.41 9.46
C HIS A 52 -10.64 -5.07 9.00
N ASN A 53 -9.56 -4.62 9.63
CA ASN A 53 -8.85 -3.41 9.22
C ASN A 53 -8.25 -3.53 7.81
N ALA A 54 -7.70 -4.69 7.44
CA ALA A 54 -7.12 -4.86 6.10
C ALA A 54 -8.17 -4.74 4.98
N VAL A 55 -9.31 -5.43 5.10
CA VAL A 55 -10.41 -5.32 4.12
C VAL A 55 -11.00 -3.91 4.14
N PHE A 56 -11.17 -3.33 5.33
CA PHE A 56 -11.62 -1.95 5.49
C PHE A 56 -10.75 -0.96 4.72
N PHE A 57 -9.42 -0.97 4.93
CA PHE A 57 -8.51 -0.07 4.23
C PHE A 57 -8.47 -0.33 2.72
N GLN A 58 -8.61 -1.59 2.29
CA GLN A 58 -8.70 -1.94 0.88
C GLN A 58 -9.95 -1.32 0.23
N LEU A 59 -11.12 -1.44 0.87
CA LEU A 59 -12.37 -0.86 0.38
C LEU A 59 -12.32 0.67 0.40
N LEU A 60 -11.72 1.27 1.43
CA LEU A 60 -11.55 2.71 1.56
C LEU A 60 -10.66 3.28 0.44
N GLY A 61 -9.56 2.61 0.10
CA GLY A 61 -8.71 2.99 -1.03
C GLY A 61 -9.44 2.87 -2.37
N LEU A 62 -10.24 1.82 -2.55
CA LEU A 62 -11.05 1.61 -3.75
C LEU A 62 -12.11 2.70 -3.95
N ALA A 63 -12.70 3.23 -2.88
CA ALA A 63 -13.68 4.31 -2.97
C ALA A 63 -13.09 5.56 -3.63
N ILE A 64 -11.90 5.98 -3.18
CA ILE A 64 -11.19 7.14 -3.75
C ILE A 64 -10.76 6.91 -5.19
N GLN A 65 -10.29 5.70 -5.51
CA GLN A 65 -9.92 5.34 -6.88
C GLN A 65 -11.11 5.44 -7.84
N ILE A 66 -12.32 5.12 -7.38
CA ILE A 66 -13.53 5.26 -8.19
C ILE A 66 -13.96 6.72 -8.27
N GLU A 67 -13.93 7.45 -7.16
CA GLU A 67 -14.49 8.78 -7.13
C GLU A 67 -13.60 9.82 -7.80
N LYS A 68 -12.30 9.77 -7.53
CA LYS A 68 -11.32 10.79 -7.91
C LYS A 68 -10.09 10.13 -8.54
N PRO A 69 -10.25 9.37 -9.65
CA PRO A 69 -9.14 8.67 -10.30
C PRO A 69 -8.02 9.62 -10.74
N GLU A 70 -8.36 10.81 -11.25
CA GLU A 70 -7.38 11.81 -11.70
C GLU A 70 -6.49 12.33 -10.56
N LEU A 71 -7.08 12.56 -9.37
CA LEU A 71 -6.33 13.07 -8.21
C LEU A 71 -5.45 11.97 -7.59
N GLU A 72 -5.92 10.73 -7.56
CA GLU A 72 -5.11 9.59 -7.12
C GLU A 72 -3.95 9.35 -8.09
N GLU A 73 -4.17 9.43 -9.40
CA GLU A 73 -3.12 9.33 -10.41
C GLU A 73 -2.10 10.47 -10.27
N ARG A 74 -2.56 11.71 -10.07
CA ARG A 74 -1.68 12.86 -9.82
C ARG A 74 -0.84 12.67 -8.55
N SER A 75 -1.45 12.19 -7.45
CA SER A 75 -0.71 11.90 -6.21
C SER A 75 0.35 10.82 -6.43
N SER A 76 -0.01 9.75 -7.14
CA SER A 76 0.94 8.68 -7.50
C SER A 76 2.06 9.19 -8.41
N ALA A 77 1.76 10.05 -9.37
CA ALA A 77 2.75 10.67 -10.24
C ALA A 77 3.74 11.56 -9.48
N LEU A 78 3.24 12.41 -8.57
CA LEU A 78 4.08 13.25 -7.71
C LEU A 78 4.98 12.41 -6.80
N ALA A 79 4.46 11.31 -6.24
CA ALA A 79 5.26 10.41 -5.42
C ALA A 79 6.39 9.73 -6.22
N ARG A 80 6.10 9.30 -7.46
CA ARG A 80 7.12 8.72 -8.36
C ARG A 80 8.18 9.75 -8.76
N ASP A 81 7.76 10.98 -9.06
CA ASP A 81 8.67 12.08 -9.41
C ASP A 81 9.58 12.44 -8.23
N ALA A 82 9.03 12.54 -7.01
CA ALA A 82 9.81 12.76 -5.81
C ALA A 82 10.85 11.65 -5.57
N GLU A 83 10.48 10.39 -5.75
CA GLU A 83 11.40 9.25 -5.61
C GLU A 83 12.51 9.29 -6.68
N SER A 84 12.16 9.58 -7.93
CA SER A 84 13.14 9.72 -9.02
C SER A 84 14.16 10.82 -8.72
N LYS A 85 13.68 11.99 -8.29
CA LYS A 85 14.56 13.12 -7.94
C LYS A 85 15.41 12.82 -6.71
N LYS A 86 14.89 12.08 -5.73
CA LYS A 86 15.66 11.63 -4.58
C LYS A 86 16.81 10.71 -4.99
N MET A 87 16.57 9.77 -5.91
CA MET A 87 17.65 8.94 -6.47
C MET A 87 18.71 9.77 -7.21
N GLU A 88 18.31 10.81 -7.95
CA GLU A 88 19.25 11.74 -8.59
C GLU A 88 20.08 12.52 -7.57
N LEU A 89 19.46 12.96 -6.47
CA LEU A 89 20.15 13.64 -5.37
C LEU A 89 21.20 12.72 -4.72
N GLU A 90 20.84 11.48 -4.39
CA GLU A 90 21.76 10.49 -3.83
C GLU A 90 22.95 10.23 -4.77
N LYS A 91 22.72 10.18 -6.08
CA LYS A 91 23.78 10.05 -7.08
C LYS A 91 24.69 11.27 -7.12
N LEU A 92 24.14 12.48 -7.04
CA LEU A 92 24.93 13.72 -6.96
C LEU A 92 25.77 13.77 -5.68
N GLU A 93 25.21 13.37 -4.55
CA GLU A 93 25.94 13.29 -3.27
C GLU A 93 27.11 12.31 -3.34
N GLN A 94 26.92 11.13 -3.96
CA GLN A 94 28.01 10.17 -4.17
C GLN A 94 29.12 10.72 -5.07
N LEU A 95 28.76 11.42 -6.15
CA LEU A 95 29.73 12.07 -7.04
C LEU A 95 30.52 13.16 -6.30
N LEU A 96 29.85 13.97 -5.48
CA LEU A 96 30.49 14.98 -4.64
C LEU A 96 31.47 14.36 -3.64
N LEU A 97 31.08 13.28 -2.96
CA LEU A 97 31.96 12.56 -2.03
C LEU A 97 33.19 11.99 -2.73
N GLN A 98 33.01 11.42 -3.93
CA GLN A 98 34.13 10.90 -4.72
C GLN A 98 35.07 12.01 -5.17
N GLN A 99 34.54 13.12 -5.67
CA GLN A 99 35.34 14.26 -6.12
C GLN A 99 36.10 14.89 -4.96
N LEU A 100 35.45 15.06 -3.80
CA LEU A 100 36.08 15.57 -2.57
C LEU A 100 37.20 14.65 -2.08
N ALA A 101 37.01 13.34 -2.12
CA ALA A 101 38.04 12.36 -1.75
C ALA A 101 39.23 12.34 -2.72
N SER A 102 39.04 12.75 -3.97
CA SER A 102 40.09 12.78 -5.00
C SER A 102 40.83 14.12 -5.14
N SER A 103 40.37 15.18 -4.47
CA SER A 103 40.93 16.53 -4.60
C SER A 103 41.95 16.84 -3.49
N ASP A 104 43.23 16.94 -3.86
CA ASP A 104 44.34 17.06 -2.90
C ASP A 104 44.66 18.49 -2.39
N ALA A 105 44.23 19.59 -3.02
CA ALA A 105 44.68 20.91 -2.54
C ALA A 105 43.88 22.18 -2.90
N ASN A 106 42.95 22.17 -3.88
CA ASN A 106 42.30 23.43 -4.29
C ASN A 106 40.80 23.26 -4.63
N LEU A 107 39.99 23.23 -3.57
CA LEU A 107 38.53 23.06 -3.64
C LEU A 107 37.80 24.26 -4.26
N LEU A 108 38.34 25.47 -4.10
CA LEU A 108 37.72 26.71 -4.58
C LEU A 108 37.88 26.92 -6.10
N ASP A 109 38.94 26.37 -6.71
CA ASP A 109 39.13 26.42 -8.17
C ASP A 109 38.43 25.28 -8.92
N ASN A 110 37.85 24.32 -8.19
CA ASN A 110 37.15 23.20 -8.79
C ASN A 110 35.72 23.61 -9.14
N THR A 111 35.58 24.31 -10.27
CA THR A 111 34.29 24.77 -10.81
C THR A 111 33.28 23.63 -10.98
N VAL A 112 33.74 22.40 -11.26
CA VAL A 112 32.90 21.21 -11.39
C VAL A 112 32.27 20.80 -10.05
N LEU A 113 33.01 20.90 -8.95
CA LEU A 113 32.49 20.68 -7.60
C LEU A 113 31.45 21.74 -7.23
N LEU A 114 31.73 23.02 -7.51
CA LEU A 114 30.82 24.13 -7.24
C LEU A 114 29.50 23.97 -8.01
N ASP A 115 29.56 23.63 -9.29
CA ASP A 115 28.39 23.39 -10.13
C ASP A 115 27.56 22.20 -9.64
N SER A 116 28.23 21.12 -9.20
CA SER A 116 27.55 19.93 -8.66
C SER A 116 26.87 20.24 -7.32
N LEU A 117 27.49 21.07 -6.48
CA LEU A 117 26.91 21.52 -5.21
C LEU A 117 25.69 22.44 -5.43
N ASN A 118 25.77 23.37 -6.38
CA ASN A 118 24.66 24.23 -6.76
C ASN A 118 23.48 23.43 -7.32
N LYS A 119 23.74 22.46 -8.20
CA LYS A 119 22.72 21.52 -8.70
C LYS A 119 22.11 20.69 -7.58
N SER A 120 22.93 20.16 -6.66
CA SER A 120 22.43 19.41 -5.50
C SER A 120 21.50 20.26 -4.64
N LYS A 121 21.83 21.54 -4.43
CA LYS A 121 21.00 22.48 -3.68
C LYS A 121 19.67 22.75 -4.39
N GLU A 122 19.69 23.07 -5.68
CA GLU A 122 18.47 23.30 -6.47
C GLU A 122 17.57 22.07 -6.51
N ASN A 123 18.16 20.88 -6.68
CA ASN A 123 17.43 19.61 -6.65
C ASN A 123 16.80 19.37 -5.28
N ALA A 124 17.53 19.60 -4.18
CA ALA A 124 17.00 19.44 -2.83
C ALA A 124 15.80 20.40 -2.57
N GLU A 125 15.89 21.65 -3.02
CA GLU A 125 14.78 22.60 -2.93
C GLU A 125 13.56 22.14 -3.75
N THR A 126 13.80 21.62 -4.95
CA THR A 126 12.73 21.10 -5.84
C THR A 126 12.08 19.84 -5.27
N ILE A 127 12.86 18.92 -4.70
CA ILE A 127 12.37 17.71 -4.02
C ILE A 127 11.49 18.11 -2.83
N SER A 128 11.94 19.05 -2.01
CA SER A 128 11.19 19.53 -0.84
C SER A 128 9.81 20.07 -1.25
N LYS A 129 9.75 20.92 -2.29
CA LYS A 129 8.48 21.42 -2.84
C LYS A 129 7.59 20.29 -3.37
N SER A 130 8.15 19.34 -4.12
CA SER A 130 7.39 18.21 -4.66
C SER A 130 6.81 17.31 -3.57
N ILE A 131 7.56 17.09 -2.48
CA ILE A 131 7.08 16.35 -1.31
C ILE A 131 5.95 17.12 -0.63
N GLU A 132 6.12 18.43 -0.39
CA GLU A 132 5.09 19.27 0.23
C GLU A 132 3.79 19.28 -0.58
N GLU A 133 3.87 19.40 -1.91
CA GLU A 133 2.71 19.33 -2.80
C GLU A 133 2.03 17.95 -2.75
N SER A 134 2.81 16.87 -2.77
CA SER A 134 2.30 15.51 -2.66
C SER A 134 1.60 15.26 -1.32
N GLU A 135 2.17 15.76 -0.22
CA GLU A 135 1.60 15.64 1.12
C GLU A 135 0.29 16.43 1.26
N LYS A 136 0.24 17.66 0.74
CA LYS A 136 -1.01 18.46 0.70
C LYS A 136 -2.11 17.73 -0.05
N LEU A 137 -1.82 17.24 -1.25
CA LEU A 137 -2.78 16.48 -2.05
C LEU A 137 -3.21 15.18 -1.33
N ARG A 138 -2.28 14.51 -0.64
CA ARG A 138 -2.57 13.29 0.12
C ARG A 138 -3.45 13.57 1.35
N MET A 139 -3.27 14.71 2.02
CA MET A 139 -4.14 15.16 3.10
C MET A 139 -5.55 15.44 2.59
N GLU A 140 -5.68 16.18 1.49
CA GLU A 140 -6.97 16.45 0.86
C GLU A 140 -7.69 15.14 0.47
N LEU A 141 -6.99 14.21 -0.18
CA LEU A 141 -7.53 12.88 -0.49
C LEU A 141 -7.95 12.13 0.77
N ASN A 142 -7.18 12.24 1.86
CA ASN A 142 -7.51 11.59 3.12
C ASN A 142 -8.73 12.21 3.81
N GLU A 143 -8.96 13.51 3.69
CA GLU A 143 -10.19 14.15 4.18
C GLU A 143 -11.41 13.65 3.41
N GLN A 144 -11.29 13.50 2.09
CA GLN A 144 -12.37 12.96 1.26
C GLN A 144 -12.67 11.50 1.60
N ARG A 145 -11.66 10.70 2.00
CA ARG A 145 -11.87 9.32 2.50
C ARG A 145 -12.80 9.26 3.69
N ASN A 146 -12.85 10.29 4.53
CA ASN A 146 -13.65 10.25 5.74
C ASN A 146 -15.14 9.99 5.47
N ALA A 147 -15.65 10.43 4.30
CA ALA A 147 -17.02 10.18 3.87
C ALA A 147 -17.33 8.68 3.67
N TYR A 148 -16.32 7.85 3.39
CA TYR A 148 -16.49 6.42 3.10
C TYR A 148 -16.15 5.50 4.28
N LEU A 149 -15.71 6.05 5.42
CA LEU A 149 -15.33 5.24 6.58
C LEU A 149 -16.48 4.32 7.02
N SER A 150 -17.67 4.88 7.22
CA SER A 150 -18.83 4.10 7.66
C SER A 150 -19.26 3.04 6.63
N LEU A 151 -19.15 3.35 5.33
CA LEU A 151 -19.49 2.41 4.26
C LEU A 151 -18.45 1.27 4.19
N ALA A 152 -17.17 1.58 4.27
CA ALA A 152 -16.09 0.60 4.27
C ALA A 152 -16.14 -0.29 5.51
N GLU A 153 -16.49 0.27 6.68
CA GLU A 153 -16.66 -0.48 7.93
C GLU A 153 -17.83 -1.46 7.84
N PHE A 154 -18.97 -1.00 7.32
CA PHE A 154 -20.13 -1.85 7.08
C PHE A 154 -19.81 -2.98 6.09
N ALA A 155 -19.22 -2.66 4.95
CA ALA A 155 -18.89 -3.64 3.91
C ALA A 155 -17.82 -4.65 4.39
N SER A 156 -16.82 -4.21 5.16
CA SER A 156 -15.86 -5.10 5.80
C SER A 156 -16.59 -6.07 6.73
N SER A 157 -17.42 -5.57 7.64
CA SER A 157 -18.18 -6.39 8.59
C SER A 157 -19.10 -7.40 7.89
N LEU A 158 -19.77 -6.99 6.81
CA LEU A 158 -20.62 -7.85 5.99
C LEU A 158 -19.83 -9.02 5.37
N TYR A 159 -18.61 -8.77 4.89
CA TYR A 159 -17.76 -9.81 4.35
C TYR A 159 -17.35 -10.86 5.40
N PHE A 160 -17.17 -10.47 6.67
CA PHE A 160 -16.92 -11.43 7.75
C PHE A 160 -18.12 -12.33 7.98
N VAL A 161 -19.33 -11.75 8.03
CA VAL A 161 -20.56 -12.54 8.14
C VAL A 161 -20.68 -13.54 6.99
N PHE A 162 -20.37 -13.14 5.75
CA PHE A 162 -20.35 -14.05 4.60
C PHE A 162 -19.26 -15.13 4.70
N SER A 163 -18.12 -14.81 5.28
CA SER A 163 -17.03 -15.77 5.50
C SER A 163 -17.41 -16.80 6.56
N ASP A 164 -18.17 -16.40 7.59
CA ASP A 164 -18.67 -17.31 8.61
C ASP A 164 -19.74 -18.27 8.08
N LEU A 165 -20.52 -17.89 7.05
CA LEU A 165 -21.47 -18.80 6.39
C LEU A 165 -20.80 -20.03 5.77
N HIS A 166 -19.54 -19.93 5.34
CA HIS A 166 -18.78 -21.07 4.84
C HIS A 166 -18.62 -22.18 5.88
N GLN A 167 -18.57 -21.83 7.17
CA GLN A 167 -18.44 -22.78 8.27
C GLN A 167 -19.70 -23.65 8.42
N HIS A 168 -20.86 -23.12 8.03
CA HIS A 168 -22.14 -23.83 8.09
C HIS A 168 -22.42 -24.64 6.82
N ASN A 169 -22.08 -24.11 5.65
CA ASN A 169 -22.19 -24.84 4.39
C ASN A 169 -21.10 -24.40 3.42
N HIS A 170 -20.29 -25.37 2.98
CA HIS A 170 -19.16 -25.14 2.08
C HIS A 170 -19.54 -24.54 0.72
N MET A 171 -20.80 -24.62 0.30
CA MET A 171 -21.29 -23.95 -0.92
C MET A 171 -21.25 -22.41 -0.81
N TYR A 172 -21.35 -21.84 0.41
CA TYR A 172 -21.24 -20.40 0.64
C TYR A 172 -19.77 -19.98 0.81
N ASN A 173 -18.95 -20.21 -0.22
CA ASN A 173 -17.56 -19.78 -0.24
C ASN A 173 -17.41 -18.48 -1.03
N PHE A 174 -17.48 -17.34 -0.34
CA PHE A 174 -17.31 -16.02 -0.94
C PHE A 174 -15.87 -15.54 -0.77
N ASN A 175 -15.26 -15.14 -1.88
CA ASN A 175 -13.93 -14.52 -1.86
C ASN A 175 -14.04 -13.00 -1.58
N VAL A 176 -12.93 -12.39 -1.18
CA VAL A 176 -12.84 -10.93 -0.97
C VAL A 176 -13.21 -10.14 -2.23
N ASN A 177 -12.94 -10.68 -3.42
CA ASN A 177 -13.32 -10.04 -4.68
C ASN A 177 -14.84 -9.85 -4.83
N THR A 178 -15.64 -10.69 -4.17
CA THR A 178 -17.10 -10.57 -4.19
C THR A 178 -17.55 -9.30 -3.48
N ILE A 179 -17.07 -9.05 -2.26
CA ILE A 179 -17.41 -7.82 -1.53
C ILE A 179 -16.84 -6.59 -2.22
N ILE A 180 -15.62 -6.67 -2.78
CA ILE A 180 -15.02 -5.60 -3.58
C ILE A 180 -15.91 -5.28 -4.77
N SER A 181 -16.37 -6.28 -5.53
CA SER A 181 -17.22 -6.04 -6.70
C SER A 181 -18.55 -5.39 -6.33
N ILE A 182 -19.16 -5.79 -5.21
CA ILE A 182 -20.42 -5.19 -4.73
C ILE A 182 -20.16 -3.74 -4.32
N PHE A 183 -19.12 -3.50 -3.52
CA PHE A 183 -18.75 -2.17 -3.07
C PHE A 183 -18.49 -1.21 -4.24
N ARG A 184 -17.72 -1.66 -5.25
CA ARG A 184 -17.45 -0.86 -6.46
C ARG A 184 -18.74 -0.48 -7.20
N LYS A 185 -19.71 -1.39 -7.31
CA LYS A 185 -21.00 -1.10 -7.95
C LYS A 185 -21.80 -0.05 -7.15
N VAL A 186 -21.89 -0.23 -5.83
CA VAL A 186 -22.62 0.70 -4.95
C VAL A 186 -22.02 2.10 -5.03
N VAL A 187 -20.70 2.23 -4.95
CA VAL A 187 -20.03 3.54 -5.05
C VAL A 187 -20.26 4.17 -6.43
N ALA A 188 -20.14 3.40 -7.52
CA ALA A 188 -20.38 3.90 -8.87
C ALA A 188 -21.84 4.36 -9.09
N GLU A 189 -22.83 3.63 -8.56
CA GLU A 189 -24.24 4.01 -8.65
C GLU A 189 -24.56 5.27 -7.84
N CYS A 190 -23.94 5.44 -6.66
CA CYS A 190 -24.10 6.65 -5.85
C CYS A 190 -23.63 7.92 -6.57
N GLN A 191 -22.62 7.85 -7.44
CA GLN A 191 -22.17 9.00 -8.22
C GLN A 191 -23.22 9.48 -9.23
N VAL A 192 -23.96 8.55 -9.84
CA VAL A 192 -24.96 8.87 -10.87
C VAL A 192 -26.14 9.62 -10.27
N SER A 193 -26.50 9.33 -9.02
CA SER A 193 -27.67 9.94 -8.36
C SER A 193 -27.45 11.40 -7.92
N VAL A 194 -26.21 11.86 -7.76
CA VAL A 194 -25.89 13.25 -7.40
C VAL A 194 -25.91 14.17 -8.64
N MET A 195 -25.82 13.60 -9.85
CA MET A 195 -25.74 14.35 -11.11
C MET A 195 -27.10 14.54 -11.82
N VAL A 196 -28.20 14.11 -11.20
CA VAL A 196 -29.57 14.41 -11.66
C VAL A 196 -30.16 15.48 -10.73
N PRO A 197 -30.14 16.77 -11.13
CA PRO A 197 -30.87 17.78 -10.39
C PRO A 197 -32.38 17.51 -10.57
N ILE A 198 -33.09 17.45 -9.44
CA ILE A 198 -34.56 17.49 -9.37
C ILE A 198 -35.04 18.88 -9.83
#